data_AF-A0A7V3YLB4-F1
#
_entry.id   AF-A0A7V3YLB4-F1
#
_cell.length_a   1.000
_cell.length_b   1.000
_cell.length_c   1.000
_cell.angle_alpha   90.00
_cell.angle_beta   90.00
_cell.angle_gamma   90.00
#
_symmetry.space_group_name_H-M   'P 1'
#
loop_
_entity.id
_entity.type
_entity.pdbx_description
1 polymer ?
#
loop_
_entity_poly.entity_id
_entity_poly.type
_entity_poly.pdbx_seq_one_letter_code
_entity_poly.pdbx_strand_id
1 'polypeptide(L)'
;VLDTCGLFRSPVGYLLKMLKIRLIEPEMVLALGEREEFLPFAAFLQDRFLPLPVPPEASKKDYLHRRDHRQKLFALYFSAGEEMRFPLAFLRFSLPWYPSFFLWEMVEEGNGVRFAGPGEEVLLVPVGGIEGGSASRIVPVDALEGLICGLFGRDGKDLGLGIIERVLWEERMFLLWGVQCVPGKVEAVVPGTIRLTREGEERGRFSVCLSPLRLERRMWRL
;
A
#
# COMPACT_ATOMS: atom_id res chain seq x y z
N VAL A 1 9.63 19.39 10.01
CA VAL A 1 9.93 18.16 10.79
C VAL A 1 9.35 16.98 10.03
N LEU A 2 10.15 15.94 9.79
CA LEU A 2 9.72 14.73 9.09
C LEU A 2 9.82 13.53 10.02
N ASP A 3 8.68 12.89 10.29
CA ASP A 3 8.63 11.66 11.08
C ASP A 3 8.78 10.42 10.18
N THR A 4 9.41 9.38 10.69
CA THR A 4 9.71 8.17 9.92
C THR A 4 9.33 6.91 10.67
N CYS A 5 9.00 5.83 9.94
CA CYS A 5 8.62 4.56 10.54
C CYS A 5 9.74 3.92 11.40
N GLY A 6 9.40 3.11 12.40
CA GLY A 6 10.39 2.41 13.24
C GLY A 6 11.13 1.24 12.56
N LEU A 7 11.23 1.21 11.23
CA LEU A 7 11.92 0.14 10.50
C LEU A 7 13.44 0.36 10.57
N PHE A 8 14.07 -0.13 11.64
CA PHE A 8 15.51 -0.05 11.88
C PHE A 8 16.20 -1.41 12.04
N ARG A 9 15.45 -2.50 12.28
CA ARG A 9 16.01 -3.82 12.62
C ARG A 9 16.35 -4.71 11.41
N SER A 10 16.49 -4.14 10.22
CA SER A 10 16.88 -4.86 9.02
C SER A 10 17.74 -3.99 8.08
N PRO A 11 18.63 -4.58 7.25
CA PRO A 11 19.41 -3.83 6.26
C PRO A 11 18.55 -2.96 5.34
N VAL A 12 17.36 -3.43 4.98
CA VAL A 12 16.36 -2.67 4.19
C VAL A 12 15.89 -1.42 4.94
N GLY A 13 15.69 -1.52 6.26
CA GLY A 13 15.38 -0.38 7.10
C GLY A 13 16.48 0.68 7.07
N TYR A 14 17.73 0.28 7.29
CA TYR A 14 18.89 1.17 7.22
C TYR A 14 19.00 1.86 5.86
N LEU A 15 18.94 1.09 4.77
CA LEU A 15 19.02 1.62 3.41
C LEU A 15 17.89 2.64 3.15
N LEU A 16 16.66 2.32 3.56
CA LEU A 16 15.52 3.25 3.45
C LEU A 16 15.79 4.58 4.19
N LYS A 17 16.39 4.53 5.39
CA LYS A 17 16.74 5.77 6.13
C LYS A 17 17.81 6.56 5.40
N MET A 18 18.86 5.89 4.93
CA MET A 18 19.94 6.54 4.19
C MET A 18 19.44 7.22 2.91
N LEU A 19 18.56 6.55 2.15
CA LEU A 19 17.95 7.12 0.95
C LEU A 19 17.06 8.32 1.29
N LYS A 20 16.26 8.25 2.36
CA LYS A 20 15.44 9.37 2.81
C LYS A 20 16.30 10.58 3.20
N ILE A 21 17.33 10.36 4.01
CA ILE A 21 18.28 11.41 4.42
C ILE A 21 18.94 12.05 3.19
N ARG A 22 19.38 11.24 2.23
CA ARG A 22 20.00 11.74 0.99
C ARG A 22 19.03 12.56 0.14
N LEU A 23 17.76 12.14 0.05
CA LEU A 23 16.75 12.83 -0.76
C LEU A 23 16.31 14.16 -0.14
N ILE A 24 16.16 14.19 1.17
CA ILE A 24 15.64 15.34 1.92
C ILE A 24 16.75 16.34 2.27
N GLU A 25 17.99 15.85 2.39
CA GLU A 25 19.16 16.61 2.87
C GLU A 25 18.87 17.37 4.18
N PRO A 26 18.39 16.69 5.25
CA PRO A 26 17.93 17.37 6.45
C PRO A 26 19.09 18.03 7.20
N GLU A 27 18.91 19.26 7.67
CA GLU A 27 19.92 19.96 8.48
C GLU A 27 20.31 19.17 9.73
N MET A 28 19.35 18.48 10.34
CA MET A 28 19.54 17.66 11.54
C MET A 28 18.70 16.38 11.49
N VAL A 29 19.24 15.30 12.06
CA VAL A 29 18.58 14.00 12.23
C VAL A 29 18.54 13.68 13.72
N LEU A 30 17.32 13.59 14.26
CA LEU A 30 17.07 13.16 15.64
C LEU A 30 16.74 11.67 15.65
N ALA A 31 17.37 10.89 16.52
CA ALA A 31 17.11 9.47 16.66
C ALA A 31 16.73 9.12 18.11
N LEU A 32 15.55 8.53 18.31
CA LEU A 32 15.04 8.10 19.60
C LEU A 32 15.25 6.59 19.75
N GLY A 33 16.12 6.16 20.67
CA GLY A 33 16.45 4.74 20.84
C GLY A 33 17.74 4.50 21.61
N GLU A 34 18.25 3.27 21.53
CA GLU A 34 19.52 2.89 22.15
C GLU A 34 20.70 3.35 21.28
N ARG A 35 21.80 3.79 21.91
CA ARG A 35 22.92 4.43 21.21
C ARG A 35 23.60 3.49 20.20
N GLU A 36 23.63 2.20 20.52
CA GLU A 36 24.24 1.14 19.71
C GLU A 36 23.48 0.91 18.39
N GLU A 37 22.15 1.12 18.37
CA GLU A 37 21.32 1.01 17.16
C GLU A 37 21.69 2.09 16.12
N PHE A 38 22.43 3.12 16.52
CA PHE A 38 22.68 4.30 15.70
C PHE A 38 24.14 4.52 15.31
N LEU A 39 25.06 3.61 15.68
CA LEU A 39 26.49 3.76 15.40
C LEU A 39 26.79 4.09 13.91
N PRO A 40 26.15 3.44 12.91
CA PRO A 40 26.42 3.78 11.51
C PRO A 40 26.00 5.20 11.14
N PHE A 41 24.88 5.68 11.69
CA PHE A 41 24.37 7.02 11.41
C PHE A 41 25.20 8.10 12.10
N ALA A 42 25.61 7.85 13.35
CA ALA A 42 26.49 8.76 14.08
C ALA A 42 27.83 8.98 13.35
N ALA A 43 28.41 7.93 12.80
CA ALA A 43 29.66 8.02 12.03
C ALA A 43 29.50 8.82 10.73
N PHE A 44 28.39 8.62 10.01
CA PHE A 44 28.15 9.25 8.71
C PHE A 44 27.68 10.71 8.82
N LEU A 45 26.78 11.00 9.76
CA LEU A 45 26.12 12.30 9.87
C LEU A 45 26.83 13.26 10.83
N GLN A 46 27.67 12.75 11.73
CA GLN A 46 28.49 13.54 12.65
C GLN A 46 27.63 14.58 13.39
N ASP A 47 27.98 15.86 13.30
CA ASP A 47 27.32 16.96 14.01
C ASP A 47 25.84 17.15 13.64
N ARG A 48 25.39 16.56 12.52
CA ARG A 48 23.99 16.58 12.11
C ARG A 48 23.15 15.51 12.81
N PHE A 49 23.75 14.64 13.62
CA PHE A 49 23.07 13.53 14.26
C PHE A 49 23.01 13.66 15.77
N LEU A 50 21.78 13.69 16.29
CA LEU A 50 21.52 13.77 17.72
C LEU A 50 20.77 12.51 18.18
N PRO A 51 21.47 11.54 18.80
CA PRO A 51 20.82 10.44 19.47
C PRO A 51 20.22 10.94 20.80
N LEU A 52 18.97 10.57 21.04
CA LEU A 52 18.19 10.94 22.22
C LEU A 52 17.68 9.66 22.88
N PRO A 53 17.68 9.58 24.23
CA PRO A 53 17.07 8.46 24.92
C PRO A 53 15.56 8.41 24.65
N VAL A 54 14.99 7.22 24.71
CA VAL A 54 13.53 7.06 24.66
C VAL A 54 12.93 7.71 25.93
N PRO A 55 11.96 8.63 25.80
CA PRO A 55 11.31 9.22 26.97
C PRO A 55 10.68 8.15 27.86
N PRO A 56 10.77 8.26 29.20
CA PRO A 56 10.22 7.25 30.10
C PRO A 56 8.70 7.10 30.00
N GLU A 57 7.99 8.13 29.53
CA GLU A 57 6.55 8.12 29.28
C GLU A 57 6.18 7.37 27.99
N ALA A 58 7.15 7.09 27.12
CA ALA A 58 6.91 6.41 25.85
C ALA A 58 6.72 4.90 26.08
N SER A 59 5.51 4.42 25.83
CA SER A 59 5.18 3.00 25.93
C SER A 59 5.24 2.27 24.58
N LYS A 60 5.58 0.98 24.64
CA LYS A 60 5.56 0.12 23.46
C LYS A 60 4.12 -0.15 23.04
N LYS A 61 3.72 0.38 21.89
CA LYS A 61 2.42 0.09 21.27
C LYS A 61 2.44 -1.28 20.59
N ASP A 62 1.62 -2.20 21.09
CA ASP A 62 1.40 -3.51 20.47
C ASP A 62 0.57 -3.40 19.17
N TYR A 63 0.27 -4.55 18.58
CA TYR A 63 -0.52 -4.61 17.35
C TYR A 63 -1.94 -4.09 17.52
N LEU A 64 -2.63 -4.44 18.62
CA LEU A 64 -4.02 -4.06 18.86
C LEU A 64 -4.14 -2.55 19.05
N HIS A 65 -3.26 -1.95 19.86
CA HIS A 65 -3.19 -0.50 20.02
C HIS A 65 -2.97 0.22 18.68
N ARG A 66 -2.08 -0.30 17.82
CA ARG A 66 -1.84 0.28 16.49
C ARG A 66 -3.04 0.12 15.56
N ARG A 67 -3.75 -1.01 15.64
CA ARG A 67 -4.96 -1.25 14.86
C ARG A 67 -6.07 -0.30 15.29
N ASP A 68 -6.33 -0.19 16.58
CA ASP A 68 -7.39 0.67 17.11
C ASP A 68 -7.11 2.16 16.81
N HIS A 69 -5.84 2.56 16.84
CA HIS A 69 -5.42 3.88 16.38
C HIS A 69 -5.68 4.09 14.88
N ARG A 70 -5.32 3.12 14.02
CA ARG A 70 -5.61 3.18 12.58
C ARG A 70 -7.10 3.23 12.31
N GLN A 71 -7.92 2.45 13.02
CA GLN A 71 -9.37 2.48 12.90
C GLN A 71 -9.92 3.88 13.15
N LYS A 72 -9.50 4.57 14.22
CA LYS A 72 -9.92 5.96 14.49
C LYS A 72 -9.52 6.92 13.36
N LEU A 73 -8.32 6.77 12.82
CA LEU A 73 -7.85 7.61 11.71
C LEU A 73 -8.63 7.33 10.42
N PHE A 74 -8.91 6.06 10.11
CA PHE A 74 -9.72 5.70 8.94
C PHE A 74 -11.17 6.15 9.09
N ALA A 75 -11.76 6.00 10.27
CA ALA A 75 -13.10 6.50 10.58
C ALA A 75 -13.19 8.02 10.34
N LEU A 76 -12.20 8.77 10.83
CA LEU A 76 -12.12 10.21 10.61
C LEU A 76 -11.94 10.53 9.12
N TYR A 77 -11.01 9.84 8.45
CA TYR A 77 -10.72 10.07 7.03
C TYR A 77 -11.97 9.84 6.18
N PHE A 78 -12.61 8.68 6.29
CA PHE A 78 -13.77 8.28 5.49
C PHE A 78 -15.10 8.88 5.95
N SER A 79 -15.11 9.70 7.01
CA SER A 79 -16.32 10.40 7.47
C SER A 79 -16.87 11.39 6.44
N ALA A 80 -16.01 11.91 5.56
CA ALA A 80 -16.36 12.78 4.43
C ALA A 80 -16.38 12.03 3.09
N GLY A 81 -16.51 10.70 3.12
CA GLY A 81 -16.52 9.88 1.92
C GLY A 81 -17.77 10.08 1.07
N GLU A 82 -17.64 9.75 -0.22
CA GLU A 82 -18.74 9.73 -1.18
C GLU A 82 -18.68 8.44 -2.00
N GLU A 83 -19.81 8.03 -2.55
CA GLU A 83 -19.86 6.94 -3.51
C GLU A 83 -19.25 7.41 -4.84
N MET A 84 -18.27 6.67 -5.33
CA MET A 84 -17.59 6.92 -6.59
C MET A 84 -17.69 5.70 -7.50
N ARG A 85 -17.84 5.95 -8.81
CA ARG A 85 -17.97 4.93 -9.84
C ARG A 85 -16.82 5.04 -10.82
N PHE A 86 -16.11 3.94 -11.04
CA PHE A 86 -14.99 3.90 -11.97
C PHE A 86 -15.10 2.72 -12.94
N PRO A 87 -14.70 2.90 -14.20
CA PRO A 87 -14.53 1.79 -15.13
C PRO A 87 -13.52 0.78 -14.59
N LEU A 88 -13.76 -0.52 -14.78
CA LEU A 88 -12.84 -1.58 -14.40
C LEU A 88 -11.43 -1.37 -15.00
N ALA A 89 -11.37 -0.74 -16.17
CA ALA A 89 -10.15 -0.32 -16.83
C ALA A 89 -9.32 0.74 -16.08
N PHE A 90 -9.78 1.27 -14.94
CA PHE A 90 -8.98 2.14 -14.05
C PHE A 90 -8.28 1.33 -12.96
N LEU A 91 -8.66 0.07 -12.74
CA LEU A 91 -8.01 -0.78 -11.76
C LEU A 91 -6.58 -1.07 -12.19
N ARG A 92 -5.63 -0.89 -11.27
CA ARG A 92 -4.23 -1.25 -11.45
C ARG A 92 -3.75 -2.01 -10.24
N PHE A 93 -2.68 -2.77 -10.38
CA PHE A 93 -2.04 -3.43 -9.25
C PHE A 93 -0.64 -2.85 -9.07
N SER A 94 -0.21 -2.68 -7.82
CA SER A 94 1.17 -2.31 -7.56
C SER A 94 1.92 -3.55 -7.14
N LEU A 95 3.06 -3.79 -7.79
CA LEU A 95 4.05 -4.62 -7.15
C LEU A 95 4.60 -3.87 -5.95
N PRO A 96 4.95 -4.57 -4.89
CA PRO A 96 5.74 -3.98 -3.83
C PRO A 96 7.11 -3.63 -4.45
N TRP A 97 7.69 -2.49 -4.10
CA TRP A 97 9.00 -1.93 -4.53
C TRP A 97 9.04 -0.87 -5.63
N TYR A 98 7.99 -0.66 -6.43
CA TYR A 98 7.94 0.43 -7.40
C TYR A 98 6.48 0.83 -7.65
N PRO A 99 6.18 2.08 -8.07
CA PRO A 99 4.89 2.42 -8.68
C PRO A 99 4.78 1.74 -10.06
N SER A 100 4.88 0.40 -10.09
CA SER A 100 4.77 -0.38 -11.32
C SER A 100 3.36 -0.41 -11.86
N PHE A 101 2.37 0.14 -11.12
CA PHE A 101 0.97 0.20 -11.50
C PHE A 101 0.72 0.96 -12.82
N PHE A 102 1.67 1.77 -13.29
CA PHE A 102 1.62 2.35 -14.66
C PHE A 102 1.95 1.38 -15.78
N LEU A 103 2.61 0.26 -15.46
CA LEU A 103 3.09 -0.72 -16.42
C LEU A 103 2.12 -1.90 -16.60
N TRP A 104 0.92 -1.81 -16.03
CA TRP A 104 -0.07 -2.87 -16.13
C TRP A 104 -0.98 -2.64 -17.31
N GLU A 105 -1.07 -3.67 -18.16
CA GLU A 105 -1.99 -3.71 -19.27
C GLU A 105 -3.20 -4.57 -18.90
N MET A 106 -4.39 -4.01 -19.13
CA MET A 106 -5.65 -4.75 -19.01
C MET A 106 -6.00 -5.34 -20.38
N VAL A 107 -6.23 -6.65 -20.41
CA VAL A 107 -6.67 -7.38 -21.59
C VAL A 107 -7.90 -8.21 -21.20
N GLU A 108 -9.01 -8.03 -21.91
CA GLU A 108 -10.17 -8.90 -21.74
C GLU A 108 -9.87 -10.30 -22.30
N GLU A 109 -10.19 -11.35 -21.54
CA GLU A 109 -9.88 -12.73 -21.92
C GLU A 109 -11.00 -13.68 -21.49
N GLY A 110 -11.75 -14.22 -22.46
CA GLY A 110 -12.83 -15.16 -22.19
C GLY A 110 -13.86 -14.60 -21.22
N ASN A 111 -14.06 -15.27 -20.08
CA ASN A 111 -14.96 -14.80 -19.02
C ASN A 111 -14.31 -13.86 -17.99
N GLY A 112 -13.02 -13.56 -18.14
CA GLY A 112 -12.19 -12.84 -17.16
C GLY A 112 -11.52 -11.58 -17.73
N VAL A 113 -10.79 -10.89 -16.87
CA VAL A 113 -9.97 -9.73 -17.24
C VAL A 113 -8.55 -9.97 -16.73
N ARG A 114 -7.60 -10.07 -17.65
CA ARG A 114 -6.18 -10.25 -17.35
C ARG A 114 -5.52 -8.90 -17.18
N PHE A 115 -4.79 -8.76 -16.09
CA PHE A 115 -3.91 -7.64 -15.82
C PHE A 115 -2.48 -8.18 -15.86
N ALA A 116 -1.71 -7.81 -16.89
CA ALA A 116 -0.33 -8.24 -17.06
C ALA A 116 0.61 -7.10 -16.66
N GLY A 117 1.56 -7.39 -15.77
CA GLY A 117 2.60 -6.46 -15.35
C GLY A 117 3.98 -7.12 -15.33
N PRO A 118 5.05 -6.38 -15.00
CA PRO A 118 6.41 -6.93 -15.00
C PRO A 118 6.58 -8.15 -14.08
N GLY A 119 6.62 -9.35 -14.66
CA GLY A 119 6.85 -10.61 -13.96
C GLY A 119 5.67 -11.14 -13.14
N GLU A 120 4.48 -10.54 -13.26
CA GLU A 120 3.26 -10.96 -12.55
C GLU A 120 2.04 -10.76 -13.44
N GLU A 121 1.08 -11.68 -13.33
CA GLU A 121 -0.20 -11.63 -14.06
C GLU A 121 -1.35 -11.95 -13.12
N VAL A 122 -2.36 -11.09 -13.11
CA VAL A 122 -3.57 -11.26 -12.31
C VAL A 122 -4.75 -11.43 -13.25
N LEU A 123 -5.39 -12.59 -13.21
CA LEU A 123 -6.65 -12.83 -13.88
C LEU A 123 -7.80 -12.58 -12.89
N LEU A 124 -8.57 -11.51 -13.11
CA LEU A 124 -9.82 -11.27 -12.41
C LEU A 124 -10.94 -12.07 -13.05
N VAL A 125 -11.70 -12.80 -12.23
CA VAL A 125 -12.81 -13.65 -12.68
C VAL A 125 -14.09 -13.35 -11.91
N PRO A 126 -15.27 -13.49 -12.52
CA PRO A 126 -16.55 -13.36 -11.81
C PRO A 126 -16.67 -14.41 -10.71
N VAL A 127 -17.54 -14.16 -9.72
CA VAL A 127 -17.79 -15.10 -8.61
C VAL A 127 -18.31 -16.42 -9.18
N GLY A 128 -17.68 -17.54 -8.80
CA GLY A 128 -18.03 -18.87 -9.30
C GLY A 128 -17.47 -19.20 -10.69
N GLY A 129 -16.81 -18.26 -11.37
CA GLY A 129 -16.03 -18.53 -12.57
C GLY A 129 -14.71 -19.18 -12.19
N ILE A 130 -14.54 -20.47 -12.45
CA ILE A 130 -13.22 -21.13 -12.39
C ILE A 130 -12.80 -21.40 -13.82
N GLU A 131 -11.80 -20.71 -14.35
CA GLU A 131 -11.11 -21.22 -15.55
C GLU A 131 -9.60 -20.94 -15.53
N GLY A 132 -8.82 -22.03 -15.47
CA GLY A 132 -7.90 -22.48 -16.52
C GLY A 132 -6.82 -21.55 -17.09
N GLY A 133 -6.63 -20.33 -16.57
CA GLY A 133 -5.66 -19.39 -17.09
C GLY A 133 -4.21 -19.71 -16.68
N SER A 134 -3.25 -19.41 -17.55
CA SER A 134 -1.81 -19.50 -17.25
C SER A 134 -1.27 -18.34 -16.37
N ALA A 135 -2.16 -17.48 -15.86
CA ALA A 135 -1.79 -16.33 -15.04
C ALA A 135 -1.10 -16.78 -13.75
N SER A 136 -0.17 -15.96 -13.25
CA SER A 136 0.48 -16.23 -11.96
C SER A 136 -0.54 -16.27 -10.82
N ARG A 137 -1.67 -15.54 -10.94
CA ARG A 137 -2.78 -15.56 -9.99
C ARG A 137 -4.16 -15.39 -10.61
N ILE A 138 -5.11 -16.16 -10.09
CA ILE A 138 -6.55 -16.00 -10.35
C ILE A 138 -7.18 -15.39 -9.08
N VAL A 139 -7.90 -14.29 -9.24
CA VAL A 139 -8.53 -13.56 -8.13
C VAL A 139 -10.01 -13.35 -8.45
N PRO A 140 -10.93 -13.90 -7.64
CA PRO A 140 -12.35 -13.62 -7.84
C PRO A 140 -12.64 -12.16 -7.48
N VAL A 141 -13.56 -11.53 -8.20
CA VAL A 141 -13.82 -10.08 -8.08
C VAL A 141 -14.29 -9.65 -6.68
N ASP A 142 -14.97 -10.52 -5.94
CA ASP A 142 -15.40 -10.30 -4.55
C ASP A 142 -14.22 -10.28 -3.56
N ALA A 143 -13.06 -10.83 -3.94
CA ALA A 143 -11.85 -10.73 -3.14
C ALA A 143 -11.30 -9.29 -3.09
N LEU A 144 -11.78 -8.37 -3.92
CA LEU A 144 -11.43 -6.95 -3.85
C LEU A 144 -12.28 -6.18 -2.82
N GLU A 145 -13.43 -6.72 -2.43
CA GLU A 145 -14.38 -6.02 -1.56
C GLU A 145 -13.79 -5.67 -0.18
N GLY A 146 -14.09 -4.47 0.30
CA GLY A 146 -13.54 -3.89 1.51
C GLY A 146 -12.08 -3.49 1.42
N LEU A 147 -11.33 -3.75 0.32
CA LEU A 147 -9.93 -3.33 0.26
C LEU A 147 -9.81 -1.80 0.23
N ILE A 148 -8.96 -1.26 1.10
CA ILE A 148 -8.48 0.10 0.94
C ILE A 148 -7.68 0.20 -0.37
N CYS A 149 -7.88 1.27 -1.12
CA CYS A 149 -7.20 1.54 -2.37
C CYS A 149 -6.72 2.99 -2.42
N GLY A 150 -5.63 3.23 -3.14
CA GLY A 150 -5.19 4.59 -3.47
C GLY A 150 -5.83 5.05 -4.77
N LEU A 151 -6.17 6.34 -4.83
CA LEU A 151 -6.69 7.03 -6.00
C LEU A 151 -5.58 7.87 -6.61
N PHE A 152 -5.25 7.62 -7.87
CA PHE A 152 -4.11 8.27 -8.53
C PHE A 152 -4.53 8.97 -9.82
N GLY A 153 -3.90 10.11 -10.08
CA GLY A 153 -3.90 10.77 -11.38
C GLY A 153 -2.99 10.06 -12.39
N ARG A 154 -3.05 10.50 -13.65
CA ARG A 154 -2.25 9.95 -14.75
C ARG A 154 -0.74 9.99 -14.50
N ASP A 155 -0.27 11.00 -13.79
CA ASP A 155 1.13 11.27 -13.47
C ASP A 155 1.61 10.57 -12.17
N GLY A 156 0.74 9.80 -11.52
CA GLY A 156 1.06 9.17 -10.23
C GLY A 156 0.90 10.07 -9.03
N LYS A 157 0.31 11.25 -9.22
CA LYS A 157 -0.15 12.08 -8.12
C LYS A 157 -1.19 11.33 -7.30
N ASP A 158 -0.94 11.19 -6.01
CA ASP A 158 -1.93 10.69 -5.03
C ASP A 158 -3.04 11.73 -4.87
N LEU A 159 -4.28 11.31 -5.13
CA LEU A 159 -5.47 12.15 -5.06
C LEU A 159 -6.31 11.87 -3.81
N GLY A 160 -6.08 10.75 -3.13
CA GLY A 160 -6.87 10.30 -1.98
C GLY A 160 -6.97 8.79 -1.86
N LEU A 161 -7.89 8.34 -1.01
CA LEU A 161 -8.10 6.92 -0.70
C LEU A 161 -9.56 6.54 -0.90
N GLY A 162 -9.78 5.27 -1.22
CA GLY A 162 -11.11 4.66 -1.29
C GLY A 162 -11.17 3.29 -0.65
N ILE A 163 -12.38 2.78 -0.46
CA ILE A 163 -12.68 1.41 -0.08
C ILE A 163 -13.44 0.80 -1.25
N ILE A 164 -12.94 -0.30 -1.82
CA ILE A 164 -13.66 -1.01 -2.89
C ILE A 164 -14.89 -1.68 -2.28
N GLU A 165 -16.08 -1.23 -2.63
CA GLU A 165 -17.32 -1.80 -2.08
C GLU A 165 -17.83 -2.96 -2.92
N ARG A 166 -17.70 -2.84 -4.25
CA ARG A 166 -18.22 -3.86 -5.15
C ARG A 166 -17.63 -3.73 -6.54
N VAL A 167 -17.50 -4.86 -7.23
CA VAL A 167 -17.27 -4.90 -8.68
C VAL A 167 -18.58 -5.29 -9.36
N LEU A 168 -19.06 -4.42 -10.26
CA LEU A 168 -20.22 -4.65 -11.12
C LEU A 168 -19.72 -5.24 -12.44
N TRP A 169 -19.58 -6.57 -12.47
CA TRP A 169 -18.88 -7.27 -13.54
C TRP A 169 -19.49 -7.03 -14.93
N GLU A 170 -20.81 -7.16 -15.04
CA GLU A 170 -21.56 -6.98 -16.29
C GLU A 170 -21.45 -5.55 -16.83
N GLU A 171 -21.40 -4.56 -15.93
CA GLU A 171 -21.28 -3.14 -16.29
C GLU A 171 -19.82 -2.73 -16.58
N ARG A 172 -18.85 -3.61 -16.32
CA ARG A 172 -17.41 -3.29 -16.33
C ARG A 172 -17.08 -2.07 -15.46
N MET A 173 -17.69 -1.99 -14.29
CA MET A 173 -17.53 -0.91 -13.32
C MET A 173 -17.19 -1.44 -11.94
N PHE A 174 -16.66 -0.59 -11.07
CA PHE A 174 -16.61 -0.85 -9.64
C PHE A 174 -17.00 0.39 -8.83
N LEU A 175 -17.54 0.11 -7.65
CA LEU A 175 -18.01 1.08 -6.67
C LEU A 175 -16.97 1.25 -5.58
N LEU A 176 -16.68 2.50 -5.24
CA LEU A 176 -15.85 2.86 -4.11
C LEU A 176 -16.61 3.76 -3.14
N TRP A 177 -16.32 3.63 -1.85
CA TRP A 177 -16.50 4.71 -0.89
C TRP A 177 -15.17 5.45 -0.75
N GLY A 178 -15.08 6.69 -1.23
CA GLY A 178 -13.80 7.38 -1.37
C GLY A 178 -13.80 8.82 -0.91
N VAL A 179 -12.60 9.33 -0.60
CA VAL A 179 -12.36 10.75 -0.31
C VAL A 179 -11.24 11.21 -1.22
N GLN A 180 -11.52 12.22 -2.03
CA GLN A 180 -10.52 12.87 -2.85
C GLN A 180 -9.99 14.12 -2.14
N CYS A 181 -8.85 13.99 -1.47
CA CYS A 181 -8.25 15.08 -0.70
C CYS A 181 -7.51 16.10 -1.58
N VAL A 182 -7.14 15.72 -2.80
CA VAL A 182 -6.36 16.57 -3.70
C VAL A 182 -7.10 16.74 -5.04
N PRO A 183 -7.24 17.98 -5.55
CA PRO A 183 -7.83 18.21 -6.86
C PRO A 183 -7.06 17.47 -7.97
N GLY A 184 -7.83 16.85 -8.85
CA GLY A 184 -7.32 16.05 -9.96
C GLY A 184 -8.39 15.12 -10.52
N LYS A 185 -8.10 14.52 -11.66
CA LYS A 185 -8.93 13.45 -12.23
C LYS A 185 -8.30 12.11 -11.84
N VAL A 186 -9.08 11.25 -11.20
CA VAL A 186 -8.68 9.86 -10.95
C VAL A 186 -8.58 9.13 -12.29
N GLU A 187 -7.44 8.49 -12.54
CA GLU A 187 -7.21 7.66 -13.73
C GLU A 187 -6.67 6.26 -13.38
N ALA A 188 -6.24 6.04 -12.13
CA ALA A 188 -5.85 4.74 -11.63
C ALA A 188 -6.34 4.53 -10.19
N VAL A 189 -6.84 3.32 -9.92
CA VAL A 189 -7.21 2.86 -8.58
C VAL A 189 -6.37 1.64 -8.25
N VAL A 190 -5.63 1.71 -7.15
CA VAL A 190 -4.65 0.68 -6.79
C VAL A 190 -5.05 0.03 -5.47
N PRO A 191 -5.51 -1.23 -5.46
CA PRO A 191 -5.84 -1.94 -4.24
C PRO A 191 -4.62 -2.10 -3.33
N GLY A 192 -4.80 -1.75 -2.06
CA GLY A 192 -3.87 -2.04 -0.98
C GLY A 192 -4.05 -3.46 -0.45
N THR A 193 -3.67 -3.66 0.82
CA THR A 193 -3.69 -4.99 1.43
C THR A 193 -4.61 -5.14 2.64
N ILE A 194 -5.23 -4.05 3.11
CA ILE A 194 -6.06 -4.02 4.32
C ILE A 194 -7.52 -3.94 3.91
N ARG A 195 -8.38 -4.73 4.56
CA ARG A 195 -9.83 -4.62 4.42
C ARG A 195 -10.40 -3.72 5.51
N LEU A 196 -11.27 -2.79 5.12
CA LEU A 196 -11.91 -1.80 5.98
C LEU A 196 -13.43 -1.76 5.76
N THR A 197 -14.16 -1.41 6.81
CA THR A 197 -15.53 -0.87 6.68
C THR A 197 -15.49 0.66 6.52
N ARG A 198 -16.62 1.30 6.20
CA ARG A 198 -16.73 2.77 6.12
C ARG A 198 -16.39 3.45 7.46
N GLU A 199 -16.65 2.77 8.56
CA GLU A 199 -16.34 3.20 9.94
C GLU A 199 -14.86 2.97 10.30
N GLY A 200 -14.03 2.55 9.35
CA GLY A 200 -12.60 2.33 9.53
C GLY A 200 -12.22 1.02 10.22
N GLU A 201 -13.16 0.10 10.45
CA GLU A 201 -12.87 -1.16 11.13
C GLU A 201 -12.05 -2.11 10.23
N GLU A 202 -10.90 -2.58 10.71
CA GLU A 202 -10.07 -3.55 9.99
C GLU A 202 -10.69 -4.96 10.03
N ARG A 203 -11.12 -5.47 8.87
CA ARG A 203 -11.73 -6.80 8.71
C ARG A 203 -10.75 -7.90 8.31
N GLY A 204 -9.52 -7.55 7.97
CA GLY A 204 -8.49 -8.51 7.59
C GLY A 204 -7.50 -7.95 6.59
N ARG A 205 -6.71 -8.85 5.98
CA ARG A 205 -5.73 -8.50 4.95
C ARG A 205 -5.81 -9.46 3.78
N PHE A 206 -5.67 -8.93 2.58
CA PHE A 206 -5.60 -9.71 1.35
C PHE A 206 -4.64 -9.02 0.39
N SER A 207 -3.81 -9.78 -0.32
CA SER A 207 -2.85 -9.23 -1.28
C SER A 207 -3.07 -9.89 -2.62
N VAL A 208 -3.44 -9.09 -3.62
CA VAL A 208 -3.65 -9.53 -5.00
C VAL A 208 -2.31 -10.02 -5.56
N CYS A 209 -1.26 -9.21 -5.48
CA CYS A 209 0.10 -9.57 -5.88
C CYS A 209 0.88 -10.29 -4.77
N LEU A 210 1.96 -10.99 -5.13
CA LEU A 210 2.87 -11.60 -4.15
C LEU A 210 3.58 -10.54 -3.30
N SER A 211 3.65 -10.80 -1.99
CA SER A 211 4.46 -10.01 -1.06
C SER A 211 5.95 -10.15 -1.40
N PRO A 212 6.76 -9.09 -1.24
CA PRO A 212 8.20 -9.17 -1.43
C PRO A 212 8.89 -10.25 -0.63
N LEU A 213 8.42 -10.44 0.60
CA LEU A 213 9.05 -11.30 1.58
C LEU A 213 8.89 -12.78 1.18
N ARG A 214 7.94 -13.09 0.28
CA ARG A 214 7.81 -14.41 -0.34
C ARG A 214 8.73 -14.56 -1.56
N LEU A 215 8.98 -13.50 -2.32
CA LEU A 215 9.94 -13.48 -3.42
C LEU A 215 11.39 -13.57 -2.91
N GLU A 216 11.73 -12.86 -1.83
CA GLU A 216 13.04 -12.96 -1.17
C GLU A 216 13.36 -14.40 -0.72
N ARG A 217 12.39 -15.13 -0.14
CA ARG A 217 12.59 -16.53 0.25
C ARG A 217 12.90 -17.46 -0.92
N ARG A 218 12.59 -17.08 -2.16
CA ARG A 218 12.99 -17.81 -3.37
C ARG A 218 14.36 -17.34 -3.88
N MET A 219 14.65 -16.04 -3.82
CA MET A 219 15.91 -15.48 -4.31
C MET A 219 17.13 -15.84 -3.45
N TRP A 220 16.95 -16.05 -2.14
CA TRP A 220 18.04 -16.42 -1.22
C TRP A 220 18.14 -17.94 -0.95
N ARG A 221 17.53 -18.78 -1.81
CA ARG A 221 17.70 -20.25 -1.82
C ARG A 221 18.53 -20.69 -3.04
N LEU A 222 19.59 -19.95 -3.34
CA LEU A 222 20.62 -20.30 -4.31
C LEU A 222 21.96 -20.43 -3.58
#